data_AF-A0A2A4Z9B8-F1
#
_entry.id   AF-A0A2A4Z9B8-F1
#
_cell.length_a   1.000
_cell.length_b   1.000
_cell.length_c   1.000
_cell.angle_alpha   90.00
_cell.angle_beta   90.00
_cell.angle_gamma   90.00
#
_symmetry.space_group_name_H-M   'P 1'
#
loop_
_entity.id
_entity.type
_entity.pdbx_description
1 polymer ?
#
loop_
_entity_poly.entity_id
_entity_poly.type
_entity_poly.pdbx_seq_one_letter_code
_entity_poly.pdbx_strand_id
1 'polypeptide(L)'
;MYTMAQTVARGRRGGLNAAFGIHIGCFAHIIAAALGLSAIFSLVPELYLTVKFIGVAYLLYLGVKMFRSKTTSKIDGDIPVEHIATERKSTFISSAMVEILNPKTAIFYIAFLPQFINVDAAWPVWVQFVVLGQIINMVFSSADLIYIFAADYIIEKFKGNTASGKYLNWVGGSLLIGLATHLALEE
;
A
#
# COMPACT_ATOMS: atom_id res chain seq x y z
N MET A 1 -4.60 -7.72 5.13
CA MET A 1 -5.00 -9.14 5.38
C MET A 1 -3.88 -9.93 6.04
N TYR A 2 -2.61 -9.73 5.66
CA TYR A 2 -1.47 -10.31 6.40
C TYR A 2 -1.49 -10.01 7.93
N THR A 3 -1.75 -8.77 8.34
CA THR A 3 -1.91 -8.37 9.76
C THR A 3 -3.05 -9.09 10.45
N MET A 4 -4.19 -9.25 9.76
CA MET A 4 -5.32 -10.06 10.21
C MET A 4 -4.94 -11.54 10.38
N ALA A 5 -4.18 -12.13 9.43
CA ALA A 5 -3.72 -13.51 9.52
C ALA A 5 -2.76 -13.70 10.71
N GLN A 6 -1.88 -12.72 10.98
CA GLN A 6 -1.02 -12.70 12.17
C GLN A 6 -1.84 -12.55 13.46
N THR A 7 -2.92 -11.76 13.45
CA THR A 7 -3.86 -11.68 14.58
C THR A 7 -4.54 -13.02 14.84
N VAL A 8 -5.00 -13.71 13.79
CA VAL A 8 -5.63 -15.04 13.91
C VAL A 8 -4.63 -16.06 14.46
N ALA A 9 -3.39 -16.06 13.97
CA ALA A 9 -2.40 -17.06 14.34
C ALA A 9 -1.75 -16.82 15.71
N ARG A 10 -1.54 -15.55 16.10
CA ARG A 10 -0.72 -15.17 17.27
C ARG A 10 -1.44 -14.19 18.21
N GLY A 11 -2.75 -14.02 18.05
CA GLY A 11 -3.59 -13.08 18.81
C GLY A 11 -3.32 -11.62 18.47
N ARG A 12 -4.06 -10.71 19.12
CA ARG A 12 -3.97 -9.25 18.90
C ARG A 12 -2.56 -8.69 18.98
N ARG A 13 -1.75 -9.17 19.93
CA ARG A 13 -0.33 -8.76 20.07
C ARG A 13 0.51 -9.16 18.85
N GLY A 14 0.27 -10.34 18.28
CA GLY A 14 0.91 -10.78 17.04
C GLY A 14 0.56 -9.88 15.86
N GLY A 15 -0.73 -9.54 15.72
CA GLY A 15 -1.21 -8.57 14.73
C GLY A 15 -0.57 -7.19 14.86
N LEU A 16 -0.54 -6.62 16.07
CA LEU A 16 0.07 -5.32 16.34
C LEU A 16 1.57 -5.31 16.03
N ASN A 17 2.30 -6.36 16.42
CA ASN A 17 3.72 -6.50 16.07
C ASN A 17 3.93 -6.60 14.56
N ALA A 18 3.02 -7.27 13.84
CA ALA A 18 3.07 -7.36 12.39
C ALA A 18 2.80 -6.01 11.72
N ALA A 19 1.77 -5.29 12.15
CA ALA A 19 1.46 -3.94 11.64
C ALA A 19 2.61 -2.96 11.89
N PHE A 20 3.22 -3.00 13.08
CA PHE A 20 4.38 -2.18 13.36
C PHE A 20 5.59 -2.55 12.49
N GLY A 21 5.80 -3.85 12.23
CA GLY A 21 6.82 -4.32 11.30
C GLY A 21 6.59 -3.80 9.89
N ILE A 22 5.38 -3.92 9.36
CA ILE A 22 4.99 -3.39 8.05
C ILE A 22 5.19 -1.87 8.00
N HIS A 23 4.74 -1.13 9.02
CA HIS A 23 4.91 0.32 9.09
C HIS A 23 6.38 0.73 8.98
N ILE A 24 7.26 0.01 9.68
CA ILE A 24 8.70 0.23 9.61
C ILE A 24 9.27 -0.17 8.24
N GLY A 25 8.80 -1.29 7.68
CA GLY A 25 9.19 -1.75 6.35
C GLY A 25 8.84 -0.76 5.23
N CYS A 26 7.69 -0.09 5.32
CA CYS A 26 7.28 0.96 4.37
C CYS A 26 8.29 2.11 4.26
N PHE A 27 9.00 2.45 5.33
CA PHE A 27 10.04 3.49 5.26
C PHE A 27 11.15 3.15 4.28
N ALA A 28 11.47 1.86 4.06
CA ALA A 28 12.45 1.48 3.05
C ALA A 28 12.01 1.91 1.65
N HIS A 29 10.72 1.72 1.32
CA HIS A 29 10.13 2.16 0.04
C HIS A 29 10.09 3.68 -0.07
N ILE A 30 9.71 4.37 1.01
CA ILE A 30 9.68 5.84 1.05
C ILE A 30 11.08 6.41 0.82
N ILE A 31 12.09 5.89 1.53
CA ILE A 31 13.49 6.33 1.39
C ILE A 31 14.01 6.00 -0.02
N ALA A 32 13.72 4.80 -0.54
CA ALA A 32 14.12 4.42 -1.88
C ALA A 32 13.50 5.33 -2.95
N ALA A 33 12.21 5.68 -2.82
CA ALA A 33 11.56 6.63 -3.71
C ALA A 33 12.14 8.05 -3.55
N ALA A 34 12.27 8.53 -2.31
CA ALA A 34 12.77 9.87 -2.02
C ALA A 34 14.19 10.10 -2.51
N LEU A 35 15.09 9.11 -2.38
CA LEU A 35 16.46 9.22 -2.85
C LEU A 35 16.58 8.84 -4.33
N GLY A 36 16.01 7.71 -4.73
CA GLY A 36 16.15 7.18 -6.09
C GLY A 36 15.42 8.02 -7.12
N LEU A 37 14.11 8.26 -6.95
CA LEU A 37 13.34 9.01 -7.93
C LEU A 37 13.69 10.50 -7.91
N SER A 38 14.00 11.08 -6.74
CA SER A 38 14.49 12.47 -6.70
C SER A 38 15.81 12.61 -7.45
N ALA A 39 16.77 11.69 -7.28
CA ALA A 39 18.03 11.76 -8.00
C ALA A 39 17.82 11.59 -9.52
N ILE A 40 16.97 10.64 -9.91
CA ILE A 40 16.65 10.38 -11.33
C ILE A 40 15.99 11.60 -11.97
N PHE A 41 15.00 12.21 -11.32
CA PHE A 41 14.31 13.38 -11.87
C PHE A 41 15.21 14.61 -11.95
N SER A 42 16.17 14.76 -11.03
CA SER A 42 17.19 15.81 -11.12
C SER A 42 18.17 15.60 -12.28
N LEU A 43 18.47 14.35 -12.65
CA LEU A 43 19.39 14.03 -13.74
C LEU A 43 18.72 14.03 -15.11
N VAL A 44 17.49 13.50 -15.19
CA VAL A 44 16.72 13.36 -16.43
C VAL A 44 15.28 13.83 -16.17
N PRO A 45 15.00 15.14 -16.26
CA PRO A 45 13.67 15.70 -15.99
C PRO A 45 12.57 15.10 -16.87
N GLU A 46 12.85 14.76 -18.13
CA GLU A 46 11.87 14.12 -19.03
C GLU A 46 11.39 12.74 -18.52
N LEU A 47 12.19 12.07 -17.68
CA LEU A 47 11.80 10.78 -17.11
C LEU A 47 10.67 10.94 -16.08
N TYR A 48 10.49 12.12 -15.50
CA TYR A 48 9.35 12.43 -14.65
C TYR A 48 8.04 12.22 -15.40
N LEU A 49 7.89 12.79 -16.60
CA LEU A 49 6.68 12.65 -17.41
C LEU A 49 6.44 11.19 -17.81
N THR A 50 7.51 10.46 -18.15
CA THR A 50 7.41 9.03 -18.48
C THR A 50 6.87 8.22 -17.30
N VAL A 51 7.43 8.42 -16.10
CA VAL A 51 6.98 7.75 -14.87
C VAL A 51 5.56 8.19 -14.51
N LYS A 52 5.22 9.48 -14.71
CA LYS A 52 3.86 10.04 -14.51
C LYS A 52 2.84 9.25 -15.36
N PHE A 53 3.04 9.13 -16.66
CA PHE A 53 2.10 8.40 -17.53
C PHE A 53 2.03 6.89 -17.24
N ILE A 54 3.16 6.24 -16.96
CA ILE A 54 3.17 4.83 -16.54
C ILE A 54 2.35 4.64 -15.26
N GLY A 55 2.52 5.54 -14.30
CA GLY A 55 1.77 5.50 -13.05
C GLY A 55 0.28 5.72 -13.23
N VAL A 56 -0.14 6.65 -14.10
CA VAL A 56 -1.55 6.85 -14.48
C VAL A 56 -2.14 5.56 -15.06
N ALA A 57 -1.44 4.92 -16.00
CA ALA A 57 -1.88 3.64 -16.57
C ALA A 57 -2.01 2.54 -15.50
N TYR A 58 -1.06 2.48 -14.56
CA TYR A 58 -1.11 1.54 -13.45
C TYR A 58 -2.28 1.80 -12.49
N LEU A 59 -2.61 3.07 -12.21
CA LEU A 59 -3.74 3.43 -11.36
C LEU A 59 -5.09 3.13 -12.02
N LEU A 60 -5.22 3.38 -13.32
CA LEU A 60 -6.38 2.93 -14.10
C LEU A 60 -6.53 1.41 -14.06
N TYR A 61 -5.43 0.69 -14.27
CA TYR A 61 -5.42 -0.76 -14.16
C TYR A 61 -5.85 -1.22 -12.76
N LEU A 62 -5.34 -0.60 -11.69
CA LEU A 62 -5.69 -0.95 -10.33
C LEU A 62 -7.16 -0.64 -10.01
N GLY A 63 -7.66 0.52 -10.45
CA GLY A 63 -9.07 0.90 -10.30
C GLY A 63 -10.01 -0.08 -11.02
N VAL A 64 -9.71 -0.42 -12.27
CA VAL A 64 -10.45 -1.44 -13.04
C VAL A 64 -10.36 -2.81 -12.38
N LYS A 65 -9.19 -3.20 -11.86
CA LYS A 65 -8.99 -4.46 -11.13
C LYS A 65 -9.87 -4.51 -9.88
N MET A 66 -10.03 -3.40 -9.15
CA MET A 66 -10.91 -3.32 -7.99
C MET A 66 -12.38 -3.51 -8.36
N PHE A 67 -12.86 -2.93 -9.47
CA PHE A 67 -14.22 -3.15 -9.96
C PHE A 67 -14.48 -4.58 -10.45
N ARG A 68 -13.49 -5.21 -11.07
CA ARG A 68 -13.59 -6.57 -11.62
C ARG A 68 -13.35 -7.66 -10.58
N SER A 69 -12.85 -7.30 -9.40
CA SER A 69 -12.65 -8.23 -8.29
C SER A 69 -14.01 -8.74 -7.80
N LYS A 70 -14.34 -10.00 -8.13
CA LYS A 70 -15.43 -10.72 -7.48
C LYS A 70 -15.09 -10.77 -5.99
N THR A 71 -16.06 -10.57 -5.10
CA THR A 71 -15.90 -10.75 -3.64
C THR A 71 -15.69 -12.22 -3.26
N THR A 72 -14.70 -12.84 -3.87
CA THR A 72 -14.02 -13.99 -3.31
C THR A 72 -12.83 -13.35 -2.62
N SER A 73 -12.61 -13.65 -1.34
CA SER A 73 -11.54 -13.07 -0.51
C SER A 73 -10.11 -13.41 -0.97
N LYS A 74 -9.87 -13.57 -2.28
CA LYS A 74 -8.57 -13.69 -2.93
C LYS A 74 -8.31 -12.40 -3.70
N ILE A 75 -7.83 -11.38 -2.98
CA ILE A 75 -7.19 -10.24 -3.62
C ILE A 75 -5.76 -10.71 -3.93
N ASP A 76 -5.48 -10.96 -5.22
CA ASP A 76 -4.15 -11.37 -5.67
C ASP A 76 -3.07 -10.38 -5.20
N GLY A 77 -2.10 -10.92 -4.48
CA GLY A 77 -0.96 -10.19 -3.91
C GLY A 77 -0.80 -10.30 -2.40
N ASP A 78 -1.62 -11.10 -1.69
CA ASP A 78 -1.29 -11.45 -0.31
C ASP A 78 -0.03 -12.33 -0.30
N ILE A 79 0.98 -11.90 0.46
CA ILE A 79 2.19 -12.67 0.74
C ILE A 79 1.78 -14.04 1.33
N PRO A 80 2.41 -15.15 0.92
CA PRO A 80 2.02 -16.48 1.37
C PRO A 80 1.93 -16.58 2.90
N VAL A 81 0.71 -16.84 3.38
CA VAL A 81 0.37 -17.11 4.79
C VAL A 81 1.12 -18.34 5.33
N GLU A 82 1.71 -19.14 4.44
CA GLU A 82 2.45 -20.37 4.73
C GLU A 82 3.67 -20.17 5.65
N HIS A 83 4.22 -18.94 5.76
CA HIS A 83 5.35 -18.64 6.66
C HIS A 83 4.96 -18.17 8.07
N ILE A 84 3.66 -18.01 8.38
CA ILE A 84 3.20 -17.44 9.65
C ILE A 84 3.49 -18.38 10.86
N ALA A 85 3.59 -19.69 10.62
CA ALA A 85 3.65 -20.72 11.65
C ALA A 85 5.07 -21.15 12.06
N THR A 86 6.12 -20.86 11.27
CA THR A 86 7.40 -21.59 11.41
C THR A 86 8.60 -20.77 11.89
N GLU A 87 8.53 -19.43 11.92
CA GLU A 87 9.68 -18.63 12.34
C GLU A 87 9.73 -18.35 13.86
N ARG A 88 10.84 -18.77 14.49
CA ARG A 88 11.29 -18.39 15.85
C ARG A 88 11.69 -16.90 15.96
N LYS A 89 11.73 -16.19 14.82
CA LYS A 89 12.06 -14.75 14.73
C LYS A 89 10.90 -13.90 15.22
N SER A 90 11.22 -12.69 15.69
CA SER A 90 10.21 -11.71 16.09
C SER A 90 9.25 -11.42 14.93
N THR A 91 7.94 -11.53 15.17
CA THR A 91 6.88 -11.21 14.18
C THR A 91 7.10 -9.82 13.57
N PHE A 92 7.62 -8.87 14.35
CA PHE A 92 7.97 -7.53 13.89
C PHE A 92 9.00 -7.56 12.74
N ILE A 93 10.14 -8.24 12.95
CA ILE A 93 11.24 -8.29 11.97
C ILE A 93 10.79 -9.02 10.69
N SER A 94 10.11 -10.16 10.86
CA SER A 94 9.61 -10.94 9.73
C SER A 94 8.62 -10.12 8.89
N SER A 95 7.72 -9.37 9.55
CA SER A 95 6.73 -8.52 8.86
C SER A 95 7.37 -7.30 8.19
N ALA A 96 8.41 -6.71 8.79
CA ALA A 96 9.17 -5.64 8.13
C ALA A 96 9.87 -6.14 6.87
N MET A 97 10.49 -7.33 6.91
CA MET A 97 11.11 -7.94 5.73
C MET A 97 10.08 -8.28 4.66
N VAL A 98 8.95 -8.85 5.05
CA VAL A 98 7.83 -9.13 4.14
C VAL A 98 7.41 -7.87 3.39
N GLU A 99 7.28 -6.73 4.09
CA GLU A 99 6.91 -5.47 3.44
C GLU A 99 8.01 -4.91 2.56
N ILE A 100 9.27 -4.94 3.01
CA ILE A 100 10.42 -4.48 2.23
C ILE A 100 10.56 -5.26 0.92
N LEU A 101 10.34 -6.57 0.95
CA LEU A 101 10.41 -7.44 -0.22
C LEU A 101 9.10 -7.44 -1.04
N ASN A 102 8.09 -6.65 -0.69
CA ASN A 102 6.81 -6.64 -1.36
C ASN A 102 6.89 -5.85 -2.68
N PRO A 103 6.91 -6.52 -3.86
CA PRO A 103 6.99 -5.83 -5.14
C PRO A 103 5.73 -5.02 -5.43
N LYS A 104 4.58 -5.41 -4.87
CA LYS A 104 3.31 -4.69 -5.07
C LYS A 104 3.35 -3.33 -4.39
N THR A 105 3.89 -3.25 -3.17
CA THR A 105 4.09 -1.97 -2.48
C THR A 105 5.11 -1.12 -3.22
N ALA A 106 6.27 -1.69 -3.60
CA ALA A 106 7.30 -0.96 -4.31
C ALA A 106 6.76 -0.33 -5.62
N ILE A 107 6.07 -1.13 -6.44
CA ILE A 107 5.46 -0.66 -7.70
C ILE A 107 4.39 0.40 -7.40
N PHE A 108 3.59 0.24 -6.34
CA PHE A 108 2.61 1.25 -5.94
C PHE A 108 3.29 2.58 -5.61
N TYR A 109 4.33 2.60 -4.77
CA TYR A 109 5.04 3.84 -4.44
C TYR A 109 5.70 4.47 -5.67
N ILE A 110 6.29 3.68 -6.57
CA ILE A 110 6.89 4.20 -7.81
C ILE A 110 5.83 4.80 -8.75
N ALA A 111 4.66 4.15 -8.87
CA ALA A 111 3.61 4.58 -9.77
C ALA A 111 2.75 5.72 -9.20
N PHE A 112 2.49 5.72 -7.90
CA PHE A 112 1.55 6.61 -7.24
C PHE A 112 2.22 7.85 -6.65
N LEU A 113 3.34 7.70 -5.96
CA LEU A 113 3.93 8.79 -5.18
C LEU A 113 4.40 9.96 -6.07
N PRO A 114 5.08 9.72 -7.21
CA PRO A 114 5.50 10.80 -8.13
C PRO A 114 4.36 11.65 -8.67
N GLN A 115 3.14 11.11 -8.72
CA GLN A 115 1.98 11.82 -9.26
C GLN A 115 1.61 13.07 -8.46
N PHE A 116 2.02 13.11 -7.19
CA PHE A 116 1.74 14.21 -6.27
C PHE A 116 2.97 15.10 -6.04
N ILE A 117 4.06 14.82 -6.74
CA ILE A 117 5.29 15.60 -6.65
C ILE A 117 5.21 16.75 -7.64
N ASN A 118 5.49 17.95 -7.15
CA ASN A 118 5.68 19.13 -7.96
C ASN A 118 7.16 19.51 -7.97
N VAL A 119 7.82 19.39 -9.12
CA VAL A 119 9.26 19.69 -9.27
C VAL A 119 9.56 21.19 -9.20
N ASP A 120 8.58 22.05 -9.48
CA ASP A 120 8.70 23.51 -9.46
C ASP A 120 8.28 24.12 -8.11
N ALA A 121 7.83 23.30 -7.15
CA ALA A 121 7.47 23.77 -5.82
C ALA A 121 8.71 24.23 -5.03
N ALA A 122 8.50 25.12 -4.06
CA ALA A 122 9.56 25.62 -3.19
C ALA A 122 10.22 24.54 -2.32
N TRP A 123 9.56 23.40 -2.12
CA TRP A 123 10.05 22.30 -1.30
C TRP A 123 10.85 21.30 -2.15
N PRO A 124 12.03 20.85 -1.68
CA PRO A 124 12.80 19.84 -2.40
C PRO A 124 12.00 18.55 -2.63
N VAL A 125 12.17 17.92 -3.80
CA VAL A 125 11.44 16.72 -4.23
C VAL A 125 11.53 15.58 -3.19
N TRP A 126 12.71 15.33 -2.63
CA TRP A 126 12.89 14.29 -1.59
C TRP A 126 12.05 14.55 -0.33
N VAL A 127 11.86 15.82 0.07
CA VAL A 127 11.01 16.18 1.23
C VAL A 127 9.56 15.87 0.92
N GLN A 128 9.09 16.22 -0.27
CA GLN A 128 7.73 15.92 -0.71
C GLN A 128 7.49 14.41 -0.69
N PHE A 129 8.43 13.60 -1.19
CA PHE A 129 8.35 12.14 -1.12
C PHE A 129 8.29 11.60 0.31
N VAL A 130 9.10 12.12 1.24
CA VAL A 130 9.06 11.69 2.64
C VAL A 130 7.72 12.01 3.29
N VAL A 131 7.22 13.24 3.11
CA VAL A 131 5.95 13.69 3.70
C VAL A 131 4.77 12.92 3.13
N LEU A 132 4.65 12.85 1.80
CA LEU A 132 3.56 12.12 1.13
C LEU A 132 3.64 10.63 1.43
N GLY A 133 4.85 10.07 1.42
CA GLY A 133 5.09 8.68 1.78
C GLY A 133 4.65 8.35 3.20
N GLN A 134 4.92 9.24 4.15
CA GLN A 134 4.47 9.08 5.54
C GLN A 134 2.95 9.17 5.68
N ILE A 135 2.30 10.08 4.97
CA ILE A 135 0.84 10.19 4.95
C ILE A 135 0.22 8.87 4.48
N ILE A 136 0.72 8.32 3.37
CA ILE A 136 0.25 7.02 2.85
C ILE A 136 0.51 5.90 3.85
N ASN A 137 1.70 5.86 4.45
CA ASN A 137 2.04 4.83 5.43
C ASN A 137 1.11 4.87 6.65
N MET A 138 0.74 6.07 7.12
CA MET A 138 -0.26 6.23 8.19
C MET A 138 -1.65 5.73 7.76
N VAL A 139 -2.08 6.04 6.54
CA VAL A 139 -3.36 5.53 6.00
C VAL A 139 -3.35 4.00 5.96
N PHE A 140 -2.31 3.37 5.44
CA PHE A 140 -2.17 1.91 5.44
C PHE A 140 -2.16 1.31 6.85
N SER A 141 -1.41 1.93 7.77
CA SER A 141 -1.31 1.47 9.15
C SER A 141 -2.63 1.59 9.90
N SER A 142 -3.41 2.64 9.65
CA SER A 142 -4.76 2.78 10.21
C SER A 142 -5.70 1.67 9.73
N ALA A 143 -5.62 1.30 8.45
CA ALA A 143 -6.38 0.19 7.90
C ALA A 143 -5.96 -1.14 8.55
N ASP A 144 -4.66 -1.36 8.78
CA ASP A 144 -4.16 -2.54 9.48
C ASP A 144 -4.69 -2.62 10.93
N LEU A 145 -4.70 -1.51 11.66
CA LEU A 145 -5.28 -1.48 13.01
C LEU A 145 -6.77 -1.83 12.97
N ILE A 146 -7.52 -1.28 12.02
CA ILE A 146 -8.93 -1.65 11.83
C ILE A 146 -9.05 -3.15 11.62
N TYR A 147 -8.24 -3.76 10.75
CA TYR A 147 -8.27 -5.22 10.54
C TYR A 147 -7.88 -6.01 11.78
N ILE A 148 -6.93 -5.55 12.59
CA ILE A 148 -6.50 -6.24 13.82
C ILE A 148 -7.62 -6.24 14.85
N PHE A 149 -8.23 -5.09 15.12
CA PHE A 149 -9.33 -4.98 16.08
C PHE A 149 -10.64 -5.60 15.56
N ALA A 150 -10.86 -5.52 14.24
CA ALA A 150 -11.99 -6.17 13.62
C ALA A 150 -11.81 -7.70 13.56
N ALA A 151 -10.58 -8.24 13.46
CA ALA A 151 -10.35 -9.68 13.51
C ALA A 151 -10.87 -10.28 14.82
N ASP A 152 -10.63 -9.61 15.96
CA ASP A 152 -11.15 -10.03 17.26
C ASP A 152 -12.70 -10.11 17.27
N TYR A 153 -13.40 -9.23 16.53
CA TYR A 153 -14.87 -9.18 16.45
C TYR A 153 -15.48 -10.06 15.34
N ILE A 154 -14.78 -10.21 14.20
CA ILE A 154 -15.27 -10.86 12.98
C ILE A 154 -15.10 -12.38 13.05
N ILE A 155 -14.08 -12.90 13.74
CA ILE A 155 -13.84 -14.34 13.89
C ILE A 155 -15.01 -15.03 14.62
N GLU A 156 -15.66 -14.35 15.57
CA GLU A 156 -16.82 -14.90 16.28
C GLU A 156 -18.15 -14.70 15.55
N LYS A 157 -18.33 -13.62 14.77
CA LYS A 157 -19.68 -13.18 14.39
C LYS A 157 -19.96 -13.11 12.89
N PHE A 158 -18.94 -13.14 12.03
CA PHE A 158 -19.11 -12.85 10.60
C PHE A 158 -18.39 -13.87 9.69
N LYS A 159 -18.97 -15.07 9.59
CA LYS A 159 -18.71 -16.00 8.47
C LYS A 159 -19.57 -15.72 7.23
N GLY A 160 -20.45 -14.71 7.24
CA GLY A 160 -21.59 -14.66 6.30
C GLY A 160 -21.78 -13.44 5.39
N ASN A 161 -21.22 -12.25 5.68
CA ASN A 161 -21.59 -11.06 4.90
C ASN A 161 -20.47 -10.55 3.99
N THR A 162 -20.51 -11.01 2.75
CA THR A 162 -19.61 -10.60 1.65
C THR A 162 -20.04 -9.28 0.99
N ALA A 163 -21.14 -8.65 1.41
CA ALA A 163 -21.63 -7.42 0.77
C ALA A 163 -20.73 -6.19 1.03
N SER A 164 -20.10 -6.08 2.20
CA SER A 164 -19.29 -4.92 2.59
C SER A 164 -18.02 -4.76 1.74
N GLY A 165 -17.44 -5.88 1.26
CA GLY A 165 -16.26 -5.85 0.40
C GLY A 165 -16.53 -5.28 -1.00
N LYS A 166 -17.77 -5.40 -1.50
CA LYS A 166 -18.15 -4.82 -2.81
C LYS A 166 -18.16 -3.30 -2.76
N TYR A 167 -18.76 -2.71 -1.72
CA TYR A 167 -18.81 -1.26 -1.56
C TYR A 167 -17.40 -0.66 -1.41
N LEU A 168 -16.54 -1.30 -0.61
CA LEU A 168 -15.16 -0.84 -0.43
C LEU A 168 -14.35 -0.89 -1.74
N ASN A 169 -14.49 -1.98 -2.51
CA ASN A 169 -13.85 -2.10 -3.82
C ASN A 169 -14.37 -1.07 -4.82
N TRP A 170 -15.68 -0.78 -4.79
CA TRP A 170 -16.29 0.18 -5.71
C TRP A 170 -15.86 1.60 -5.40
N VAL A 171 -15.89 2.01 -4.12
CA VAL A 171 -15.41 3.34 -3.70
C VAL A 171 -13.92 3.50 -3.99
N GLY A 172 -13.09 2.52 -3.61
CA GLY A 172 -11.66 2.58 -3.87
C GLY A 172 -11.32 2.59 -5.36
N GLY A 173 -12.03 1.78 -6.18
CA GLY A 173 -11.88 1.79 -7.63
C GLY A 173 -12.25 3.13 -8.26
N SER A 174 -13.37 3.73 -7.83
CA SER A 174 -13.82 5.05 -8.30
C SER A 174 -12.82 6.14 -7.95
N LEU A 175 -12.28 6.14 -6.73
CA LEU A 175 -11.26 7.09 -6.30
C LEU A 175 -9.98 6.98 -7.15
N LEU A 176 -9.50 5.76 -7.39
CA LEU A 176 -8.29 5.54 -8.20
C LEU A 176 -8.47 5.97 -9.65
N ILE A 177 -9.62 5.66 -10.28
CA ILE A 177 -9.90 6.12 -11.65
C ILE A 177 -10.06 7.64 -11.70
N GLY A 178 -10.78 8.23 -10.74
CA GLY A 178 -10.96 9.68 -10.66
C GLY A 178 -9.63 10.41 -10.53
N LEU A 179 -8.76 9.92 -9.63
CA LEU A 179 -7.41 10.44 -9.46
C LEU A 179 -6.59 10.31 -10.75
N ALA A 180 -6.58 9.12 -11.38
CA ALA A 180 -5.83 8.90 -12.60
C ALA A 180 -6.29 9.81 -13.76
N THR A 181 -7.60 10.06 -13.85
CA THR A 181 -8.18 10.96 -14.86
C THR A 181 -7.78 12.40 -14.59
N HIS A 182 -7.83 12.86 -13.34
CA HIS A 182 -7.40 14.21 -12.96
C HIS A 182 -5.91 14.42 -13.26
N LEU A 183 -5.05 13.48 -12.87
CA LEU A 183 -3.61 13.53 -13.12
C LEU A 183 -3.26 13.52 -14.62
N ALA A 184 -4.06 12.86 -15.45
CA ALA A 184 -3.88 12.85 -16.90
C ALA A 184 -4.25 14.20 -17.56
N LEU A 185 -5.06 15.02 -16.89
CA LEU A 185 -5.53 16.32 -17.38
C LEU A 185 -4.73 17.50 -16.82
N GLU A 186 -3.98 17.30 -15.74
CA GLU A 186 -3.01 18.27 -15.24
C GLU A 186 -1.70 18.14 -16.04
N GLU A 187 -1.39 19.18 -16.83
CA GLU A 187 -0.09 19.35 -17.51
C GLU A 187 0.97 19.89 -16.55
#